data_AF-A0A965MY56-F1
#
_entry.id   AF-A0A965MY56-F1
#
_cell.length_a   1.000
_cell.length_b   1.000
_cell.length_c   1.000
_cell.angle_alpha   90.00
_cell.angle_beta   90.00
_cell.angle_gamma   90.00
#
_symmetry.space_group_name_H-M   'P 1'
#
loop_
_entity.id
_entity.type
_entity.pdbx_description
1 polymer ?
#
loop_
_entity_poly.entity_id
_entity_poly.type
_entity_poly.pdbx_seq_one_letter_code
_entity_poly.pdbx_strand_id
1 'polypeptide(L)'
;DVTEDKKHIDLSCEPMILVCAAGLGEGTATDVAKEVAIYRAHKAVPIVIATEGSASFDAASAVVHVPVVDPTLGFVLSAMVGHLFGYDAALAIDALARPLRRVREVVEHVVERGGNGEDALANVARRIGVAAQEFHAALHTGQYDGNLEASTAVRVVSLLRIVSSPEPLQAYQRETGKVASPGVLLDDLITALTRAVDELTRPVDAIKHQAKTVTVGISRTEEGLLDRALVRAVLDAGAARDHLSYATLKVLAALDGAVQGVTGFTRYRIEGDPRVAGATINIVERGGLARDLPSRVDTNSMLVGTKRRVADEQLVLVARGRKDNRTVIIVPEVKGSETVGLTLLHVAFHETVSASTARQVLQGYDRRYDRLVDWVTETEGAFREDRLGEVSIADLLIQPVSESANLWRNNGAR
;
A
#
# COMPACT_ATOMS: atom_id res chain seq x y z
N ASP A 1 7.20 -12.93 27.38
CA ASP A 1 7.70 -13.75 26.27
C ASP A 1 8.14 -15.12 26.73
N VAL A 2 7.79 -16.12 25.95
CA VAL A 2 8.33 -17.49 26.05
C VAL A 2 9.10 -17.72 24.76
N THR A 3 10.36 -18.12 24.85
CA THR A 3 11.15 -18.57 23.71
C THR A 3 10.63 -19.94 23.27
N GLU A 4 10.10 -20.05 22.05
CA GLU A 4 9.64 -21.33 21.50
C GLU A 4 10.84 -22.17 21.04
N ASP A 5 10.87 -23.44 21.46
CA ASP A 5 11.98 -24.38 21.22
C ASP A 5 11.99 -24.89 19.76
N LYS A 6 13.14 -24.79 19.11
CA LYS A 6 13.32 -24.92 17.65
C LYS A 6 13.45 -26.37 17.18
N LYS A 7 12.42 -27.20 17.37
CA LYS A 7 12.42 -28.58 16.85
C LYS A 7 12.40 -28.70 15.32
N HIS A 8 12.23 -27.60 14.57
CA HIS A 8 12.04 -27.62 13.11
C HIS A 8 12.83 -26.58 12.30
N ILE A 9 13.82 -25.87 12.87
CA ILE A 9 14.68 -24.97 12.07
C ILE A 9 15.91 -25.74 11.59
N ASP A 10 16.12 -25.78 10.28
CA ASP A 10 17.32 -26.36 9.69
C ASP A 10 18.54 -25.46 9.95
N LEU A 11 19.34 -25.85 10.94
CA LEU A 11 20.58 -25.17 11.33
C LEU A 11 21.77 -25.56 10.44
N SER A 12 21.58 -26.37 9.38
CA SER A 12 22.66 -26.88 8.53
C SER A 12 23.02 -25.99 7.33
N CYS A 13 22.17 -25.03 6.98
CA CYS A 13 22.58 -23.91 6.14
C CYS A 13 23.63 -23.09 6.91
N GLU A 14 24.46 -22.30 6.26
CA GLU A 14 25.35 -21.34 6.95
C GLU A 14 24.68 -19.94 7.05
N PRO A 15 23.50 -19.74 7.68
CA PRO A 15 22.83 -18.46 7.62
C PRO A 15 23.50 -17.47 8.56
N MET A 16 23.48 -16.21 8.14
CA MET A 16 23.47 -15.11 9.08
C MET A 16 22.14 -15.13 9.84
N ILE A 17 22.21 -15.01 11.18
CA ILE A 17 21.02 -15.01 12.05
C ILE A 17 21.00 -13.70 12.83
N LEU A 18 19.96 -12.88 12.62
CA LEU A 18 19.74 -11.68 13.40
C LEU A 18 18.87 -12.01 14.62
N VAL A 19 19.40 -11.76 15.82
CA VAL A 19 18.75 -12.09 17.10
C VAL A 19 18.29 -10.81 17.78
N CYS A 20 16.99 -10.61 17.87
CA CYS A 20 16.37 -9.45 18.52
C CYS A 20 16.24 -9.71 20.03
N ALA A 21 17.22 -9.28 20.82
CA ALA A 21 17.27 -9.49 22.27
C ALA A 21 17.04 -8.20 23.10
N ALA A 22 16.73 -7.07 22.45
CA ALA A 22 16.45 -5.82 23.16
C ALA A 22 15.15 -5.89 23.96
N GLY A 23 15.20 -5.46 25.22
CA GLY A 23 14.07 -5.50 26.15
C GLY A 23 13.84 -6.87 26.82
N LEU A 24 14.68 -7.88 26.56
CA LEU A 24 14.58 -9.16 27.26
C LEU A 24 15.02 -9.03 28.73
N GLY A 25 14.26 -9.66 29.63
CA GLY A 25 14.66 -9.82 31.03
C GLY A 25 15.83 -10.80 31.19
N GLU A 26 16.57 -10.72 32.31
CA GLU A 26 17.82 -11.46 32.52
C GLU A 26 17.70 -12.98 32.30
N GLY A 27 16.61 -13.60 32.76
CA GLY A 27 16.37 -15.04 32.58
C GLY A 27 16.25 -15.42 31.10
N THR A 28 15.37 -14.74 30.37
CA THR A 28 15.16 -14.97 28.93
C THR A 28 16.38 -14.61 28.11
N ALA A 29 17.09 -13.53 28.45
CA ALA A 29 18.33 -13.15 27.79
C ALA A 29 19.42 -14.23 27.94
N THR A 30 19.52 -14.86 29.12
CA THR A 30 20.46 -15.96 29.36
C THR A 30 20.12 -17.20 28.52
N ASP A 31 18.83 -17.52 28.36
CA ASP A 31 18.40 -18.63 27.51
C ASP A 31 18.66 -18.33 26.02
N VAL A 32 18.43 -17.10 25.57
CA VAL A 32 18.82 -16.65 24.22
C VAL A 32 20.33 -16.70 24.02
N ALA A 33 21.14 -16.40 25.03
CA ALA A 33 22.60 -16.52 24.92
C ALA A 33 23.05 -17.98 24.70
N LYS A 34 22.38 -18.96 25.31
CA LYS A 34 22.62 -20.39 25.04
C LYS A 34 22.26 -20.74 23.59
N GLU A 35 21.13 -20.24 23.09
CA GLU A 35 20.72 -20.40 21.69
C GLU A 35 21.75 -19.83 20.71
N VAL A 36 22.28 -18.62 20.98
CA VAL A 36 23.33 -17.99 20.18
C VAL A 36 24.59 -18.86 20.15
N ALA A 37 24.96 -19.48 21.28
CA ALA A 37 26.08 -20.42 21.34
C ALA A 37 25.85 -21.66 20.47
N ILE A 38 24.62 -22.19 20.44
CA ILE A 38 24.23 -23.28 19.54
C ILE A 38 24.38 -22.84 18.09
N TYR A 39 23.86 -21.67 17.70
CA TYR A 39 23.99 -21.16 16.34
C TYR A 39 25.44 -21.05 15.89
N ARG A 40 26.30 -20.48 16.75
CA ARG A 40 27.73 -20.36 16.48
C ARG A 40 28.42 -21.72 16.34
N ALA A 41 28.07 -22.70 17.18
CA ALA A 41 28.60 -24.05 17.10
C ALA A 41 28.21 -24.77 15.79
N HIS A 42 27.06 -24.43 15.22
CA HIS A 42 26.59 -24.88 13.91
C HIS A 42 27.09 -24.02 12.74
N LYS A 43 28.16 -23.23 12.93
CA LYS A 43 28.78 -22.37 11.91
C LYS A 43 27.90 -21.24 11.36
N ALA A 44 26.79 -20.91 12.02
CA ALA A 44 26.03 -19.72 11.67
C ALA A 44 26.79 -18.44 12.06
N VAL A 45 26.35 -17.31 11.52
CA VAL A 45 26.84 -15.97 11.88
C VAL A 45 25.77 -15.25 12.68
N PRO A 46 25.66 -15.49 14.01
CA PRO A 46 24.69 -14.80 14.85
C PRO A 46 25.11 -13.35 15.11
N ILE A 47 24.21 -12.42 14.84
CA ILE A 47 24.34 -11.00 15.19
C ILE A 47 23.23 -10.68 16.18
N VAL A 48 23.58 -10.21 17.38
CA VAL A 48 22.61 -9.97 18.46
C VAL A 48 22.37 -8.49 18.62
N ILE A 49 21.10 -8.09 18.69
CA ILE A 49 20.68 -6.73 19.06
C ILE A 49 20.26 -6.76 20.51
N ALA A 50 20.99 -6.08 21.38
CA ALA A 50 20.81 -6.20 22.83
C ALA A 50 20.74 -4.83 23.50
N THR A 51 19.94 -4.72 24.56
CA THR A 51 19.90 -3.50 25.38
C THR A 51 21.26 -3.29 26.07
N GLU A 52 21.73 -2.04 26.13
CA GLU A 52 22.93 -1.69 26.90
C GLU A 52 22.84 -2.19 28.34
N GLY A 53 23.91 -2.84 28.82
CA GLY A 53 23.97 -3.40 30.18
C GLY A 53 23.23 -4.73 30.38
N SER A 54 22.68 -5.34 29.32
CA SER A 54 22.11 -6.70 29.38
C SER A 54 23.19 -7.80 29.42
N ALA A 55 22.76 -9.06 29.57
CA ALA A 55 23.63 -10.24 29.63
C ALA A 55 24.67 -10.30 28.50
N SER A 56 25.84 -10.89 28.76
CA SER A 56 26.89 -11.03 27.76
C SER A 56 26.50 -12.10 26.71
N PHE A 57 26.51 -11.70 25.44
CA PHE A 57 26.30 -12.59 24.29
C PHE A 57 27.64 -12.98 23.67
N ASP A 58 28.52 -13.59 24.46
CA ASP A 58 29.94 -13.83 24.09
C ASP A 58 30.12 -14.73 22.87
N ALA A 59 29.14 -15.60 22.59
CA ALA A 59 29.14 -16.46 21.41
C ALA A 59 28.62 -15.78 20.13
N ALA A 60 28.12 -14.54 20.23
CA ALA A 60 27.70 -13.78 19.06
C ALA A 60 28.90 -13.40 18.18
N SER A 61 28.67 -13.34 16.87
CA SER A 61 29.69 -12.84 15.93
C SER A 61 29.82 -11.31 16.02
N ALA A 62 28.72 -10.64 16.36
CA ALA A 62 28.67 -9.22 16.65
C ALA A 62 27.48 -8.95 17.59
N VAL A 63 27.62 -7.93 18.43
CA VAL A 63 26.54 -7.41 19.27
C VAL A 63 26.32 -5.94 18.93
N VAL A 64 25.09 -5.59 18.57
CA VAL A 64 24.64 -4.22 18.36
C VAL A 64 23.91 -3.78 19.62
N HIS A 65 24.52 -2.88 20.37
CA HIS A 65 23.90 -2.33 21.56
C HIS A 65 22.90 -1.23 21.19
N VAL A 66 21.72 -1.29 21.81
CA VAL A 66 20.68 -0.25 21.71
C VAL A 66 20.41 0.36 23.08
N PRO A 67 20.02 1.65 23.15
CA PRO A 67 19.79 2.33 24.42
C PRO A 67 18.77 1.62 25.32
N VAL A 68 18.88 1.86 26.63
CA VAL A 68 17.89 1.39 27.61
C VAL A 68 16.56 2.11 27.37
N VAL A 69 15.50 1.32 27.18
CA VAL A 69 14.11 1.77 27.05
C VAL A 69 13.21 0.89 27.91
N ASP A 70 11.94 1.25 28.03
CA ASP A 70 10.94 0.36 28.62
C ASP A 70 10.99 -1.01 27.92
N PRO A 71 11.14 -2.13 28.65
CA PRO A 71 11.24 -3.47 28.06
C PRO A 71 10.12 -3.79 27.08
N THR A 72 8.90 -3.30 27.32
CA THR A 72 7.74 -3.52 26.43
C THR A 72 7.89 -2.85 25.05
N LEU A 73 8.82 -1.90 24.92
CA LEU A 73 9.15 -1.19 23.69
C LEU A 73 10.50 -1.60 23.09
N GLY A 74 11.25 -2.51 23.73
CA GLY A 74 12.58 -2.93 23.27
C GLY A 74 12.61 -3.47 21.83
N PHE A 75 11.53 -4.12 21.40
CA PHE A 75 11.40 -4.63 20.03
C PHE A 75 11.44 -3.52 18.98
N VAL A 76 11.03 -2.29 19.31
CA VAL A 76 11.06 -1.14 18.39
C VAL A 76 12.50 -0.81 18.00
N LEU A 77 13.42 -0.83 18.96
CA LEU A 77 14.84 -0.59 18.68
C LEU A 77 15.46 -1.73 17.85
N SER A 78 15.05 -2.98 18.11
CA SER A 78 15.46 -4.11 17.27
C SER A 78 14.97 -3.96 15.82
N ALA A 79 13.74 -3.50 15.62
CA ALA A 79 13.20 -3.22 14.29
C ALA A 79 13.96 -2.09 13.59
N MET A 80 14.31 -1.01 14.30
CA MET A 80 15.10 0.10 13.74
C MET A 80 16.49 -0.36 13.29
N VAL A 81 17.19 -1.17 14.11
CA VAL A 81 18.47 -1.76 13.71
C VAL A 81 18.30 -2.65 12.48
N GLY A 82 17.24 -3.46 12.42
CA GLY A 82 16.94 -4.28 11.24
C GLY A 82 16.76 -3.46 9.96
N HIS A 83 16.07 -2.31 10.03
CA HIS A 83 15.92 -1.40 8.89
C HIS A 83 17.25 -0.79 8.44
N LEU A 84 18.07 -0.31 9.37
CA LEU A 84 19.39 0.24 9.06
C LEU A 84 20.31 -0.83 8.48
N PHE A 85 20.32 -2.02 9.07
CA PHE A 85 21.08 -3.16 8.56
C PHE A 85 20.70 -3.49 7.11
N GLY A 86 19.41 -3.57 6.80
CA GLY A 86 18.95 -3.81 5.43
C GLY A 86 19.38 -2.70 4.46
N TYR A 87 19.31 -1.44 4.89
CA TYR A 87 19.74 -0.29 4.10
C TYR A 87 21.25 -0.32 3.82
N ASP A 88 22.08 -0.50 4.84
CA ASP A 88 23.53 -0.55 4.69
C ASP A 88 23.99 -1.76 3.88
N ALA A 89 23.32 -2.92 4.04
CA ALA A 89 23.56 -4.10 3.20
C ALA A 89 23.27 -3.80 1.72
N ALA A 90 22.15 -3.14 1.42
CA ALA A 90 21.83 -2.74 0.06
C ALA A 90 22.83 -1.73 -0.52
N LEU A 91 23.29 -0.76 0.27
CA LEU A 91 24.33 0.19 -0.14
C LEU A 91 25.68 -0.50 -0.40
N ALA A 92 26.04 -1.49 0.42
CA ALA A 92 27.26 -2.27 0.23
C ALA A 92 27.22 -3.05 -1.09
N ILE A 93 26.08 -3.67 -1.43
CA ILE A 93 25.88 -4.36 -2.71
C ILE A 93 25.92 -3.37 -3.88
N ASP A 94 25.23 -2.23 -3.77
CA ASP A 94 25.24 -1.19 -4.81
C ASP A 94 26.65 -0.65 -5.08
N ALA A 95 27.48 -0.52 -4.04
CA ALA A 95 28.85 -0.05 -4.17
C ALA A 95 29.69 -0.96 -5.09
N LEU A 96 29.38 -2.26 -5.17
CA LEU A 96 30.03 -3.20 -6.08
C LEU A 96 29.74 -2.90 -7.57
N ALA A 97 28.70 -2.11 -7.88
CA ALA A 97 28.38 -1.70 -9.24
C ALA A 97 29.26 -0.54 -9.74
N ARG A 98 29.96 0.18 -8.85
CA ARG A 98 30.80 1.35 -9.18
C ARG A 98 31.83 1.10 -10.31
N PRO A 99 32.66 0.04 -10.28
CA PRO A 99 33.58 -0.23 -11.38
C PRO A 99 32.83 -0.43 -12.71
N LEU A 100 31.70 -1.13 -12.71
CA LEU A 100 30.91 -1.41 -13.91
C LEU A 100 30.26 -0.13 -14.48
N ARG A 101 29.75 0.76 -13.61
CA ARG A 101 29.24 2.08 -14.00
C ARG A 101 30.31 2.92 -14.70
N ARG A 102 31.53 2.96 -14.15
CA ARG A 102 32.65 3.69 -14.79
C ARG A 102 33.04 3.12 -16.15
N VAL A 103 33.05 1.80 -16.31
CA VAL A 103 33.28 1.19 -17.64
C VAL A 103 32.17 1.60 -18.61
N ARG A 104 30.91 1.50 -18.17
CA ARG A 104 29.75 1.84 -19.01
C ARG A 104 29.78 3.30 -19.45
N GLU A 105 30.03 4.23 -18.54
CA GLU A 105 30.18 5.68 -18.83
C GLU A 105 31.30 5.95 -19.86
N VAL A 106 32.42 5.23 -19.78
CA VAL A 106 33.49 5.33 -20.77
C VAL A 106 33.01 4.90 -22.15
N VAL A 107 32.29 3.79 -22.25
CA VAL A 107 31.77 3.26 -23.52
C VAL A 107 30.74 4.22 -24.11
N GLU A 108 29.76 4.65 -23.31
CA GLU A 108 28.71 5.60 -23.73
C GLU A 108 29.33 6.90 -24.26
N HIS A 109 30.27 7.51 -23.53
CA HIS A 109 30.94 8.72 -24.00
C HIS A 109 31.76 8.55 -25.28
N VAL A 110 32.33 7.38 -25.52
CA VAL A 110 33.07 7.11 -26.76
C VAL A 110 32.09 6.93 -27.93
N VAL A 111 30.98 6.22 -27.71
CA VAL A 111 29.94 6.01 -28.72
C VAL A 111 29.24 7.33 -29.08
N GLU A 112 28.90 8.17 -28.09
CA GLU A 112 28.23 9.45 -28.29
C GLU A 112 29.04 10.45 -29.14
N ARG A 113 30.37 10.45 -28.99
CA ARG A 113 31.25 11.35 -29.76
C ARG A 113 31.31 10.98 -31.24
N GLY A 114 30.86 9.78 -31.60
CA GLY A 114 30.94 9.25 -32.96
C GLY A 114 32.38 9.08 -33.46
N GLY A 115 32.52 8.66 -34.72
CA GLY A 115 33.81 8.48 -35.37
C GLY A 115 34.03 7.05 -35.87
N ASN A 116 35.29 6.73 -36.19
CA ASN A 116 35.68 5.40 -36.65
C ASN A 116 35.56 4.38 -35.51
N GLY A 117 34.92 3.24 -35.78
CA GLY A 117 34.68 2.19 -34.79
C GLY A 117 35.95 1.55 -34.23
N GLU A 118 37.02 1.46 -35.02
CA GLU A 118 38.30 0.93 -34.53
C GLU A 118 38.95 1.88 -33.51
N ASP A 119 38.92 3.18 -33.79
CA ASP A 119 39.40 4.21 -32.86
C ASP A 119 38.56 4.23 -31.57
N ALA A 120 37.25 4.00 -31.69
CA ALA A 120 36.36 3.87 -30.54
C ALA A 120 36.74 2.69 -29.65
N LEU A 121 36.95 1.49 -30.22
CA LEU A 121 37.39 0.32 -29.46
C LEU A 121 38.75 0.54 -28.78
N ALA A 122 39.72 1.09 -29.51
CA ALA A 122 41.04 1.37 -28.96
C ALA A 122 40.99 2.39 -27.82
N ASN A 123 40.10 3.38 -27.90
CA ASN A 123 39.90 4.37 -26.85
C ASN A 123 39.22 3.76 -25.61
N VAL A 124 38.20 2.92 -25.80
CA VAL A 124 37.56 2.17 -24.69
C VAL A 124 38.58 1.29 -23.99
N ALA A 125 39.30 0.44 -24.72
CA ALA A 125 40.29 -0.48 -24.15
C ALA A 125 41.33 0.23 -23.27
N ARG A 126 41.78 1.42 -23.69
CA ARG A 126 42.76 2.24 -22.95
C ARG A 126 42.21 2.82 -21.66
N ARG A 127 40.92 3.13 -21.61
CA ARG A 127 40.28 3.88 -20.50
C ARG A 127 39.66 2.99 -19.44
N ILE A 128 39.27 1.75 -19.77
CA ILE A 128 38.54 0.86 -18.86
C ILE A 128 39.44 0.07 -17.89
N GLY A 129 40.76 0.03 -18.12
CA GLY A 129 41.68 -0.91 -17.45
C GLY A 129 41.60 -0.92 -15.93
N VAL A 130 41.61 0.25 -15.28
CA VAL A 130 41.54 0.35 -13.81
C VAL A 130 40.21 -0.19 -13.28
N ALA A 131 39.10 0.24 -13.87
CA ALA A 131 37.77 -0.18 -13.41
C ALA A 131 37.51 -1.68 -13.66
N ALA A 132 38.01 -2.22 -14.78
CA ALA A 132 37.95 -3.66 -15.07
C ALA A 132 38.78 -4.47 -14.07
N GLN A 133 39.98 -3.99 -13.69
CA GLN A 133 40.81 -4.65 -12.67
C GLN A 133 40.15 -4.66 -11.30
N GLU A 134 39.53 -3.56 -10.88
CA GLU A 134 38.77 -3.50 -9.62
C GLU A 134 37.61 -4.52 -9.61
N PHE A 135 36.85 -4.61 -10.71
CA PHE A 135 35.80 -5.62 -10.86
C PHE A 135 36.35 -7.04 -10.74
N HIS A 136 37.44 -7.37 -11.45
CA HIS A 136 38.05 -8.69 -11.39
C HIS A 136 38.60 -9.02 -9.99
N ALA A 137 39.19 -8.06 -9.28
CA ALA A 137 39.69 -8.26 -7.92
C ALA A 137 38.55 -8.57 -6.93
N ALA A 138 37.44 -7.83 -7.01
CA ALA A 138 36.25 -8.10 -6.19
C ALA A 138 35.63 -9.47 -6.52
N LEU A 139 35.62 -9.86 -7.80
CA LEU A 139 35.16 -11.19 -8.22
C LEU A 139 36.04 -12.32 -7.68
N HIS A 140 37.37 -12.16 -7.70
CA HIS A 140 38.30 -13.16 -7.18
C HIS A 140 38.21 -13.35 -5.66
N THR A 141 37.70 -12.36 -4.94
CA THR A 141 37.52 -12.41 -3.48
C THR A 141 36.11 -12.83 -3.06
N GLY A 142 35.25 -13.20 -4.02
CA GLY A 142 33.87 -13.66 -3.75
C GLY A 142 32.90 -12.54 -3.36
N GLN A 143 33.25 -11.26 -3.53
CA GLN A 143 32.38 -10.16 -3.10
C GLN A 143 31.05 -10.08 -3.88
N TYR A 144 31.02 -10.66 -5.09
CA TYR A 144 29.81 -10.72 -5.91
C TYR A 144 28.94 -11.97 -5.63
N ASP A 145 29.39 -12.89 -4.79
CA ASP A 145 28.70 -14.15 -4.52
C ASP A 145 27.31 -13.88 -3.92
N GLY A 146 26.27 -14.44 -4.53
CA GLY A 146 24.87 -14.21 -4.15
C GLY A 146 24.28 -12.87 -4.59
N ASN A 147 25.10 -11.94 -5.11
CA ASN A 147 24.68 -10.58 -5.50
C ASN A 147 24.63 -10.36 -7.02
N LEU A 148 25.42 -11.12 -7.79
CA LEU A 148 25.48 -11.06 -9.24
C LEU A 148 25.20 -12.43 -9.85
N GLU A 149 24.31 -12.51 -10.84
CA GLU A 149 24.00 -13.78 -11.48
C GLU A 149 25.24 -14.34 -12.19
N ALA A 150 25.46 -15.66 -12.08
CA ALA A 150 26.62 -16.32 -12.69
C ALA A 150 26.71 -16.09 -14.21
N SER A 151 25.58 -16.09 -14.90
CA SER A 151 25.49 -15.82 -16.34
C SER A 151 25.90 -14.38 -16.68
N THR A 152 25.45 -13.41 -15.89
CA THR A 152 25.80 -12.00 -16.02
C THR A 152 27.29 -11.78 -15.75
N ALA A 153 27.81 -12.35 -14.67
CA ALA A 153 29.23 -12.29 -14.32
C ALA A 153 30.12 -12.86 -15.44
N VAL A 154 29.81 -14.06 -15.94
CA VAL A 154 30.56 -14.70 -17.04
C VAL A 154 30.55 -13.82 -18.29
N ARG A 155 29.39 -13.27 -18.67
CA ARG A 155 29.28 -12.41 -19.85
C ARG A 155 30.09 -11.12 -19.72
N VAL A 156 30.05 -10.46 -18.57
CA VAL A 156 30.83 -9.24 -18.32
C VAL A 156 32.33 -9.56 -18.35
N VAL A 157 32.77 -10.65 -17.72
CA VAL A 157 34.18 -11.08 -17.72
C VAL A 157 34.66 -11.35 -19.15
N SER A 158 33.89 -12.10 -19.94
CA SER A 158 34.23 -12.38 -21.35
C SER A 158 34.40 -11.10 -22.15
N LEU A 159 33.42 -10.19 -22.12
CA LEU A 159 33.44 -8.98 -22.94
C LEU A 159 34.54 -8.01 -22.52
N LEU A 160 34.82 -7.86 -21.23
CA LEU A 160 35.94 -7.04 -20.75
C LEU A 160 37.29 -7.58 -21.22
N ARG A 161 37.46 -8.92 -21.21
CA ARG A 161 38.67 -9.57 -21.73
C ARG A 161 38.81 -9.41 -23.23
N ILE A 162 37.72 -9.59 -23.99
CA ILE A 162 37.68 -9.40 -25.45
C ILE A 162 38.10 -7.98 -25.81
N VAL A 163 37.47 -6.97 -25.20
CA VAL A 163 37.73 -5.55 -25.49
C VAL A 163 39.16 -5.14 -25.15
N SER A 164 39.74 -5.77 -24.12
CA SER A 164 41.13 -5.52 -23.71
C SER A 164 42.17 -6.37 -24.48
N SER A 165 41.74 -7.23 -25.40
CA SER A 165 42.64 -8.11 -26.15
C SER A 165 43.32 -7.40 -27.32
N PRO A 166 44.45 -7.92 -27.83
CA PRO A 166 45.12 -7.34 -29.00
C PRO A 166 44.28 -7.37 -30.28
N GLU A 167 43.37 -8.35 -30.42
CA GLU A 167 42.50 -8.52 -31.59
C GLU A 167 41.01 -8.67 -31.16
N PRO A 168 40.35 -7.60 -30.66
CA PRO A 168 39.03 -7.69 -30.05
C PRO A 168 37.95 -8.26 -30.95
N LEU A 169 37.92 -7.84 -32.22
CA LEU A 169 36.90 -8.28 -33.18
C LEU A 169 37.03 -9.77 -33.52
N GLN A 170 38.27 -10.25 -33.67
CA GLN A 170 38.52 -11.66 -33.94
C GLN A 170 38.19 -12.52 -32.72
N ALA A 171 38.57 -12.08 -31.51
CA ALA A 171 38.22 -12.76 -30.27
C ALA A 171 36.71 -12.86 -30.08
N TYR A 172 35.99 -11.74 -30.30
CA TYR A 172 34.53 -11.70 -30.24
C TYR A 172 33.86 -12.64 -31.25
N GLN A 173 34.33 -12.65 -32.49
CA GLN A 173 33.78 -13.52 -33.53
C GLN A 173 34.02 -15.00 -33.24
N ARG A 174 35.20 -15.36 -32.69
CA ARG A 174 35.50 -16.73 -32.27
C ARG A 174 34.60 -17.20 -31.12
N GLU A 175 34.32 -16.31 -30.15
CA GLU A 175 33.52 -16.65 -28.98
C GLU A 175 32.01 -16.71 -29.29
N THR A 176 31.50 -15.80 -30.13
CA THR A 176 30.06 -15.67 -30.38
C THR A 176 29.57 -16.29 -31.68
N GLY A 177 30.47 -16.55 -32.64
CA GLY A 177 30.13 -16.97 -34.00
C GLY A 177 29.41 -15.90 -34.85
N LYS A 178 29.18 -14.68 -34.31
CA LYS A 178 28.53 -13.57 -35.01
C LYS A 178 29.54 -12.80 -35.85
N VAL A 179 29.07 -12.15 -36.92
CA VAL A 179 29.88 -11.18 -37.66
C VAL A 179 30.27 -10.03 -36.71
N ALA A 180 31.57 -9.87 -36.46
CA ALA A 180 32.07 -8.86 -35.54
C ALA A 180 32.12 -7.49 -36.20
N SER A 181 31.61 -6.49 -35.50
CA SER A 181 31.86 -5.08 -35.79
C SER A 181 32.10 -4.33 -34.47
N PRO A 182 32.81 -3.18 -34.51
CA PRO A 182 33.02 -2.38 -33.31
C PRO A 182 31.72 -1.98 -32.60
N GLY A 183 30.70 -1.57 -33.36
CA GLY A 183 29.40 -1.20 -32.81
C GLY A 183 28.74 -2.37 -32.08
N VAL A 184 28.66 -3.54 -32.72
CA VAL A 184 28.05 -4.73 -32.12
C VAL A 184 28.75 -5.16 -30.83
N LEU A 185 30.09 -5.10 -30.77
CA LEU A 185 30.84 -5.45 -29.57
C LEU A 185 30.59 -4.44 -28.43
N LEU A 186 30.59 -3.15 -28.73
CA LEU A 186 30.34 -2.10 -27.72
C LEU A 186 28.89 -2.14 -27.22
N ASP A 187 27.92 -2.41 -28.09
CA ASP A 187 26.51 -2.55 -27.72
C ASP A 187 26.28 -3.77 -26.81
N ASP A 188 26.91 -4.91 -27.13
CA ASP A 188 26.84 -6.10 -26.29
C ASP A 188 27.53 -5.87 -24.93
N LEU A 189 28.61 -5.09 -24.89
CA LEU A 189 29.26 -4.68 -23.64
C LEU A 189 28.35 -3.77 -22.80
N ILE A 190 27.74 -2.73 -23.40
CA ILE A 190 26.78 -1.86 -22.70
C ILE A 190 25.63 -2.70 -22.13
N THR A 191 25.08 -3.61 -22.93
CA THR A 191 23.96 -4.47 -22.51
C THR A 191 24.34 -5.34 -21.31
N ALA A 192 25.54 -5.94 -21.33
CA ALA A 192 26.02 -6.75 -20.21
C ALA A 192 26.29 -5.92 -18.95
N LEU A 193 26.90 -4.73 -19.09
CA LEU A 193 27.17 -3.83 -17.97
C LEU A 193 25.89 -3.30 -17.35
N THR A 194 24.91 -2.90 -18.16
CA THR A 194 23.60 -2.42 -17.68
C THR A 194 22.91 -3.49 -16.86
N ARG A 195 22.82 -4.73 -17.37
CA ARG A 195 22.23 -5.84 -16.61
C ARG A 195 22.93 -6.07 -15.27
N ALA A 196 24.26 -6.07 -15.26
CA ALA A 196 25.03 -6.25 -14.03
C ALA A 196 24.81 -5.12 -13.02
N VAL A 197 24.78 -3.86 -13.49
CA VAL A 197 24.47 -2.70 -12.64
C VAL A 197 23.04 -2.80 -12.09
N ASP A 198 22.07 -3.20 -12.90
CA ASP A 198 20.68 -3.34 -12.48
C ASP A 198 20.51 -4.43 -11.42
N GLU A 199 21.17 -5.58 -11.57
CA GLU A 199 21.18 -6.66 -10.56
C GLU A 199 21.72 -6.16 -9.21
N LEU A 200 22.84 -5.43 -9.23
CA LEU A 200 23.49 -4.91 -8.01
C LEU A 200 22.77 -3.71 -7.39
N THR A 201 22.01 -2.95 -8.18
CA THR A 201 21.23 -1.79 -7.70
C THR A 201 19.86 -2.21 -7.15
N ARG A 202 19.33 -3.36 -7.61
CA ARG A 202 17.99 -3.88 -7.26
C ARG A 202 17.66 -3.86 -5.76
N PRO A 203 18.56 -4.22 -4.83
CA PRO A 203 18.26 -4.17 -3.39
C PRO A 203 17.89 -2.76 -2.90
N VAL A 204 18.57 -1.71 -3.39
CA VAL A 204 18.26 -0.32 -3.04
C VAL A 204 16.88 0.07 -3.55
N ASP A 205 16.54 -0.33 -4.77
CA ASP A 205 15.22 -0.05 -5.35
C ASP A 205 14.10 -0.81 -4.66
N ALA A 206 14.36 -2.05 -4.22
CA ALA A 206 13.44 -2.81 -3.40
C ALA A 206 13.15 -2.08 -2.08
N ILE A 207 14.17 -1.56 -1.39
CA ILE A 207 14.00 -0.78 -0.16
C ILE A 207 13.21 0.51 -0.43
N LYS A 208 13.53 1.25 -1.50
CA LYS A 208 12.78 2.46 -1.88
C LYS A 208 11.31 2.13 -2.18
N HIS A 209 11.05 1.02 -2.86
CA HIS A 209 9.69 0.56 -3.15
C HIS A 209 8.94 0.22 -1.86
N GLN A 210 9.56 -0.49 -0.91
CA GLN A 210 8.96 -0.75 0.41
C GLN A 210 8.75 0.53 1.22
N ALA A 211 9.69 1.47 1.18
CA ALA A 211 9.52 2.76 1.84
C ALA A 211 8.36 3.56 1.21
N LYS A 212 8.19 3.47 -0.11
CA LYS A 212 7.05 4.08 -0.82
C LYS A 212 5.72 3.46 -0.39
N THR A 213 5.62 2.14 -0.29
CA THR A 213 4.36 1.50 0.17
C THR A 213 4.02 1.89 1.61
N VAL A 214 5.03 2.12 2.45
CA VAL A 214 4.85 2.58 3.85
C VAL A 214 4.51 4.08 3.95
N THR A 215 5.13 4.95 3.14
CA THR A 215 4.99 6.42 3.25
C THR A 215 3.93 7.03 2.35
N VAL A 216 3.59 6.40 1.22
CA VAL A 216 2.47 6.81 0.36
C VAL A 216 1.12 6.43 0.98
N GLY A 217 1.15 5.72 2.11
CA GLY A 217 -0.05 5.26 2.77
C GLY A 217 -0.73 4.21 1.89
N ILE A 218 -0.52 2.94 2.19
CA ILE A 218 -1.70 2.07 2.27
C ILE A 218 -2.66 2.76 3.24
N SER A 219 -3.54 3.57 2.68
CA SER A 219 -4.68 4.17 3.32
C SER A 219 -5.40 3.06 4.06
N ARG A 220 -5.19 3.00 5.38
CA ARG A 220 -5.84 2.07 6.33
C ARG A 220 -7.33 2.39 6.50
N THR A 221 -8.05 2.58 5.39
CA THR A 221 -9.50 2.78 5.38
C THR A 221 -10.25 1.51 4.97
N GLU A 222 -9.56 0.45 4.54
CA GLU A 222 -10.19 -0.72 3.92
C GLU A 222 -10.26 -1.96 4.82
N GLU A 223 -9.32 -2.12 5.77
CA GLU A 223 -9.46 -3.11 6.86
C GLU A 223 -10.54 -2.63 7.83
N GLY A 224 -11.60 -3.43 7.97
CA GLY A 224 -12.72 -3.14 8.87
C GLY A 224 -13.95 -2.48 8.23
N LEU A 225 -14.05 -2.40 6.90
CA LEU A 225 -15.30 -1.95 6.24
C LEU A 225 -16.51 -2.79 6.68
N LEU A 226 -16.33 -4.11 6.79
CA LEU A 226 -17.37 -5.04 7.26
C LEU A 226 -17.60 -4.97 8.77
N ASP A 227 -16.70 -4.32 9.52
CA ASP A 227 -16.82 -4.16 10.97
C ASP A 227 -17.58 -2.89 11.37
N ARG A 228 -17.86 -2.00 10.42
CA ARG A 228 -18.66 -0.79 10.65
C ARG A 228 -20.09 -1.15 11.03
N ALA A 229 -20.62 -0.48 12.04
CA ALA A 229 -21.94 -0.80 12.60
C ALA A 229 -23.04 -0.66 11.55
N LEU A 230 -22.99 0.39 10.71
CA LEU A 230 -23.94 0.61 9.65
C LEU A 230 -23.86 -0.44 8.53
N VAL A 231 -22.65 -0.91 8.19
CA VAL A 231 -22.46 -1.99 7.21
C VAL A 231 -23.03 -3.30 7.75
N ARG A 232 -22.74 -3.63 9.02
CA ARG A 232 -23.33 -4.80 9.69
C ARG A 232 -24.85 -4.72 9.72
N ALA A 233 -25.43 -3.56 10.02
CA ALA A 233 -26.88 -3.38 10.03
C ALA A 233 -27.54 -3.66 8.67
N VAL A 234 -26.87 -3.37 7.55
CA VAL A 234 -27.36 -3.72 6.20
C VAL A 234 -27.31 -5.24 5.96
N LEU A 235 -26.22 -5.89 6.39
CA LEU A 235 -26.07 -7.35 6.26
C LEU A 235 -27.06 -8.10 7.17
N ASP A 236 -27.22 -7.64 8.41
CA ASP A 236 -28.17 -8.19 9.39
C ASP A 236 -29.63 -7.98 8.97
N ALA A 237 -29.91 -6.96 8.17
CA ALA A 237 -31.20 -6.77 7.50
C ALA A 237 -31.45 -7.77 6.35
N GLY A 238 -30.48 -8.64 6.06
CA GLY A 238 -30.58 -9.74 5.10
C GLY A 238 -29.96 -9.45 3.73
N ALA A 239 -29.37 -8.28 3.50
CA ALA A 239 -28.68 -7.99 2.24
C ALA A 239 -27.51 -8.95 2.02
N ALA A 240 -27.42 -9.54 0.83
CA ALA A 240 -26.32 -10.45 0.53
C ALA A 240 -25.02 -9.64 0.31
N ARG A 241 -23.90 -10.09 0.88
CA ARG A 241 -22.61 -9.39 0.79
C ARG A 241 -22.16 -9.19 -0.65
N ASP A 242 -22.40 -10.17 -1.51
CA ASP A 242 -22.07 -10.14 -2.94
C ASP A 242 -23.04 -9.26 -3.75
N HIS A 243 -24.14 -8.79 -3.15
CA HIS A 243 -25.04 -7.80 -3.75
C HIS A 243 -24.70 -6.35 -3.38
N LEU A 244 -23.66 -6.12 -2.57
CA LEU A 244 -23.23 -4.78 -2.17
C LEU A 244 -21.95 -4.42 -2.90
N SER A 245 -22.00 -3.38 -3.74
CA SER A 245 -20.81 -2.90 -4.45
C SER A 245 -19.78 -2.34 -3.46
N TYR A 246 -18.50 -2.36 -3.84
CA TYR A 246 -17.45 -1.75 -3.04
C TYR A 246 -17.72 -0.25 -2.77
N ALA A 247 -18.22 0.48 -3.78
CA ALA A 247 -18.60 1.89 -3.63
C ALA A 247 -19.70 2.09 -2.58
N THR A 248 -20.71 1.20 -2.58
CA THR A 248 -21.79 1.19 -1.58
C THR A 248 -21.23 0.99 -0.17
N LEU A 249 -20.31 0.02 0.01
CA LEU A 249 -19.70 -0.25 1.32
C LEU A 249 -18.88 0.93 1.83
N LYS A 250 -18.12 1.62 0.96
CA LYS A 250 -17.37 2.83 1.35
C LYS A 250 -18.29 3.95 1.80
N VAL A 251 -19.40 4.19 1.09
CA VAL A 251 -20.37 5.22 1.47
C VAL A 251 -20.99 4.90 2.83
N LEU A 252 -21.39 3.65 3.07
CA LEU A 252 -21.92 3.24 4.37
C LEU A 252 -20.89 3.41 5.49
N ALA A 253 -19.63 3.03 5.26
CA ALA A 253 -18.57 3.22 6.23
C ALA A 253 -18.30 4.70 6.54
N ALA A 254 -18.41 5.59 5.54
CA ALA A 254 -18.27 7.02 5.75
C ALA A 254 -19.45 7.63 6.53
N LEU A 255 -20.67 7.13 6.31
CA LEU A 255 -21.88 7.58 7.02
C LEU A 255 -21.95 7.09 8.48
N ASP A 256 -21.20 6.03 8.83
CA ASP A 256 -21.23 5.39 10.16
C ASP A 256 -21.05 6.41 11.30
N GLY A 257 -20.09 7.33 11.18
CA GLY A 257 -19.82 8.36 12.21
C GLY A 257 -20.93 9.40 12.40
N ALA A 258 -21.92 9.48 11.49
CA ALA A 258 -23.08 10.34 11.65
C ALA A 258 -24.27 9.61 12.32
N VAL A 259 -24.30 8.28 12.27
CA VAL A 259 -25.44 7.47 12.71
C VAL A 259 -25.30 7.11 14.19
N GLN A 260 -26.22 7.61 15.02
CA GLN A 260 -26.30 7.23 16.43
C GLN A 260 -26.82 5.80 16.59
N GLY A 261 -27.72 5.35 15.71
CA GLY A 261 -28.22 3.98 15.72
C GLY A 261 -29.23 3.66 14.61
N VAL A 262 -29.40 2.38 14.33
CA VAL A 262 -30.38 1.85 13.37
C VAL A 262 -31.59 1.34 14.14
N THR A 263 -32.77 1.91 13.89
CA THR A 263 -34.02 1.65 14.64
C THR A 263 -34.97 0.66 13.96
N GLY A 264 -34.71 0.32 12.71
CA GLY A 264 -35.46 -0.68 11.97
C GLY A 264 -35.02 -0.75 10.51
N PHE A 265 -35.58 -1.70 9.77
CA PHE A 265 -35.30 -1.85 8.34
C PHE A 265 -36.49 -2.41 7.57
N THR A 266 -36.54 -2.14 6.27
CA THR A 266 -37.37 -2.85 5.31
C THR A 266 -36.51 -3.28 4.13
N ARG A 267 -36.52 -4.57 3.85
CA ARG A 267 -35.85 -5.14 2.67
C ARG A 267 -36.86 -5.37 1.56
N TYR A 268 -36.48 -4.97 0.35
CA TYR A 268 -37.32 -5.07 -0.83
C TYR A 268 -36.64 -5.91 -1.91
N ARG A 269 -37.46 -6.66 -2.66
CA ARG A 269 -37.09 -7.26 -3.94
C ARG A 269 -37.60 -6.39 -5.08
N ILE A 270 -36.79 -6.19 -6.10
CA ILE A 270 -37.17 -5.50 -7.32
C ILE A 270 -37.30 -6.52 -8.45
N GLU A 271 -38.35 -6.38 -9.25
CA GLU A 271 -38.59 -7.19 -10.45
C GLU A 271 -38.76 -6.27 -11.66
N GLY A 272 -38.02 -6.56 -12.73
CA GLY A 272 -37.93 -5.73 -13.93
C GLY A 272 -36.82 -4.68 -13.86
N ASP A 273 -36.54 -4.03 -14.99
CA ASP A 273 -35.49 -3.01 -15.09
C ASP A 273 -35.96 -1.65 -14.54
N PRO A 274 -35.34 -1.11 -13.47
CA PRO A 274 -35.68 0.21 -12.90
C PRO A 274 -35.54 1.40 -13.87
N ARG A 275 -34.78 1.24 -14.96
CA ARG A 275 -34.57 2.24 -16.02
C ARG A 275 -35.79 2.38 -16.92
N VAL A 276 -36.61 1.34 -16.99
CA VAL A 276 -37.80 1.29 -17.84
C VAL A 276 -39.06 1.40 -16.98
N ALA A 277 -40.12 1.98 -17.55
CA ALA A 277 -41.42 2.01 -16.88
C ALA A 277 -41.97 0.57 -16.72
N GLY A 278 -42.46 0.23 -15.53
CA GLY A 278 -43.13 -1.04 -15.25
C GLY A 278 -42.42 -1.94 -14.24
N ALA A 279 -41.23 -1.59 -13.76
CA ALA A 279 -40.59 -2.32 -12.67
C ALA A 279 -41.47 -2.31 -11.40
N THR A 280 -41.43 -3.40 -10.65
CA THR A 280 -42.19 -3.57 -9.41
C THR A 280 -41.25 -3.78 -8.22
N ILE A 281 -41.77 -3.52 -7.02
CA ILE A 281 -41.07 -3.64 -5.75
C ILE A 281 -41.98 -4.38 -4.77
N ASN A 282 -41.42 -5.39 -4.09
CA ASN A 282 -42.12 -6.21 -3.12
C ASN A 282 -41.33 -6.23 -1.81
N ILE A 283 -42.01 -6.28 -0.67
CA ILE A 283 -41.34 -6.39 0.63
C ILE A 283 -40.95 -7.84 0.88
N VAL A 284 -39.68 -8.05 1.21
CA VAL A 284 -39.13 -9.36 1.59
C VAL A 284 -39.18 -9.51 3.10
N GLU A 285 -38.73 -8.49 3.83
CA GLU A 285 -38.59 -8.57 5.29
C GLU A 285 -38.68 -7.20 5.94
N ARG A 286 -39.10 -7.17 7.21
CA ARG A 286 -39.13 -5.97 8.06
C ARG A 286 -38.60 -6.27 9.46
N GLY A 287 -37.80 -5.36 9.99
CA GLY A 287 -37.26 -5.43 11.34
C GLY A 287 -37.37 -4.11 12.10
N GLY A 288 -37.32 -4.20 13.43
CA GLY A 288 -37.44 -3.05 14.34
C GLY A 288 -38.74 -2.28 14.12
N LEU A 289 -38.65 -0.95 14.15
CA LEU A 289 -39.80 -0.05 14.06
C LEU A 289 -40.60 -0.21 12.76
N ALA A 290 -39.98 -0.71 11.68
CA ALA A 290 -40.63 -0.88 10.38
C ALA A 290 -41.73 -1.95 10.37
N ARG A 291 -41.75 -2.88 11.33
CA ARG A 291 -42.76 -3.95 11.42
C ARG A 291 -44.18 -3.38 11.53
N ASP A 292 -44.32 -2.31 12.30
CA ASP A 292 -45.62 -1.70 12.60
C ASP A 292 -45.97 -0.52 11.67
N LEU A 293 -45.10 -0.22 10.69
CA LEU A 293 -45.34 0.90 9.76
C LEU A 293 -46.14 0.47 8.52
N PRO A 294 -47.15 1.25 8.10
CA PRO A 294 -47.84 0.98 6.84
C PRO A 294 -46.91 1.29 5.66
N SER A 295 -46.82 0.39 4.68
CA SER A 295 -46.06 0.62 3.44
C SER A 295 -47.00 0.84 2.27
N ARG A 296 -46.67 1.83 1.42
CA ARG A 296 -47.35 2.00 0.13
C ARG A 296 -47.22 0.74 -0.75
N VAL A 297 -46.13 -0.01 -0.60
CA VAL A 297 -45.87 -1.22 -1.37
C VAL A 297 -46.93 -2.30 -1.09
N ASP A 298 -47.56 -2.28 0.09
CA ASP A 298 -48.62 -3.23 0.44
C ASP A 298 -49.88 -3.05 -0.43
N THR A 299 -50.11 -1.85 -0.99
CA THR A 299 -51.26 -1.55 -1.85
C THR A 299 -50.89 -1.27 -3.30
N ASN A 300 -49.67 -0.81 -3.56
CA ASN A 300 -49.18 -0.51 -4.91
C ASN A 300 -47.70 -0.89 -5.03
N SER A 301 -47.44 -1.97 -5.76
CA SER A 301 -46.11 -2.54 -6.00
C SER A 301 -45.33 -1.84 -7.11
N MET A 302 -45.85 -0.81 -7.78
CA MET A 302 -45.06 -0.10 -8.81
C MET A 302 -43.84 0.60 -8.21
N LEU A 303 -42.66 0.37 -8.77
CA LEU A 303 -41.41 1.02 -8.37
C LEU A 303 -41.38 2.47 -8.89
N VAL A 304 -41.64 3.44 -8.01
CA VAL A 304 -41.69 4.87 -8.36
C VAL A 304 -41.00 5.75 -7.32
N GLY A 305 -40.73 7.01 -7.70
CA GLY A 305 -40.17 8.03 -6.82
C GLY A 305 -38.74 7.72 -6.38
N THR A 306 -38.42 8.05 -5.13
CA THR A 306 -37.06 7.96 -4.57
C THR A 306 -36.49 6.54 -4.62
N LYS A 307 -37.31 5.51 -4.38
CA LYS A 307 -36.86 4.11 -4.44
C LYS A 307 -36.48 3.70 -5.86
N ARG A 308 -37.24 4.15 -6.88
CA ARG A 308 -36.89 3.93 -8.30
C ARG A 308 -35.56 4.59 -8.63
N ARG A 309 -35.35 5.84 -8.21
CA ARG A 309 -34.11 6.58 -8.47
C ARG A 309 -32.89 5.86 -7.88
N VAL A 310 -32.97 5.43 -6.60
CA VAL A 310 -31.88 4.67 -5.96
C VAL A 310 -31.60 3.36 -6.70
N ALA A 311 -32.64 2.68 -7.17
CA ALA A 311 -32.48 1.44 -7.91
C ALA A 311 -31.87 1.64 -9.32
N ASP A 312 -32.20 2.75 -9.98
CA ASP A 312 -31.73 3.12 -11.31
C ASP A 312 -30.26 3.61 -11.28
N GLU A 313 -29.98 4.58 -10.40
CA GLU A 313 -28.65 5.19 -10.24
C GLU A 313 -27.66 4.28 -9.49
N GLN A 314 -28.17 3.28 -8.75
CA GLN A 314 -27.36 2.38 -7.92
C GLN A 314 -26.51 3.12 -6.87
N LEU A 315 -27.00 4.26 -6.40
CA LEU A 315 -26.35 5.09 -5.37
C LEU A 315 -27.11 5.05 -4.05
N VAL A 316 -26.36 4.94 -2.95
CA VAL A 316 -26.92 5.07 -1.60
C VAL A 316 -27.52 6.45 -1.43
N LEU A 317 -28.71 6.52 -0.81
CA LEU A 317 -29.37 7.78 -0.53
C LEU A 317 -29.76 7.90 0.94
N VAL A 318 -29.32 8.98 1.57
CA VAL A 318 -29.81 9.49 2.84
C VAL A 318 -30.99 10.43 2.58
N ALA A 319 -32.13 10.18 3.21
CA ALA A 319 -33.34 10.97 2.98
C ALA A 319 -34.18 11.13 4.25
N ARG A 320 -35.08 12.12 4.23
CA ARG A 320 -36.14 12.29 5.23
C ARG A 320 -37.50 12.01 4.58
N GLY A 321 -38.32 11.17 5.23
CA GLY A 321 -39.64 10.81 4.75
C GLY A 321 -40.57 12.01 4.71
N ARG A 322 -41.22 12.27 3.56
CA ARG A 322 -42.11 13.45 3.41
C ARG A 322 -43.38 13.41 4.26
N LYS A 323 -43.84 12.21 4.63
CA LYS A 323 -45.11 12.03 5.37
C LYS A 323 -44.90 11.91 6.88
N ASP A 324 -43.79 11.33 7.29
CA ASP A 324 -43.53 10.94 8.68
C ASP A 324 -42.25 11.54 9.26
N ASN A 325 -41.54 12.35 8.47
CA ASN A 325 -40.30 13.05 8.84
C ASN A 325 -39.17 12.13 9.32
N ARG A 326 -39.27 10.81 9.11
CA ARG A 326 -38.28 9.85 9.57
C ARG A 326 -37.06 9.84 8.66
N THR A 327 -35.89 9.75 9.25
CA THR A 327 -34.62 9.64 8.54
C THR A 327 -34.34 8.21 8.13
N VAL A 328 -33.97 8.04 6.87
CA VAL A 328 -33.72 6.73 6.26
C VAL A 328 -32.46 6.74 5.41
N ILE A 329 -31.80 5.59 5.33
CA ILE A 329 -30.73 5.31 4.37
C ILE A 329 -31.23 4.20 3.44
N ILE A 330 -31.28 4.46 2.15
CA ILE A 330 -31.71 3.49 1.13
C ILE A 330 -30.46 2.97 0.42
N VAL A 331 -30.25 1.67 0.50
CA VAL A 331 -29.08 0.96 -0.02
C VAL A 331 -29.51 0.06 -1.18
N PRO A 332 -28.94 0.21 -2.38
CA PRO A 332 -29.24 -0.68 -3.49
C PRO A 332 -28.53 -2.04 -3.33
N GLU A 333 -29.25 -3.12 -3.59
CA GLU A 333 -28.70 -4.48 -3.74
C GLU A 333 -28.58 -4.80 -5.23
N VAL A 334 -27.35 -4.96 -5.73
CA VAL A 334 -27.02 -5.08 -7.14
C VAL A 334 -26.33 -6.41 -7.42
N LYS A 335 -26.84 -7.19 -8.36
CA LYS A 335 -26.23 -8.43 -8.84
C LYS A 335 -25.81 -8.27 -10.29
N GLY A 336 -24.50 -8.31 -10.55
CA GLY A 336 -23.97 -7.95 -11.87
C GLY A 336 -24.25 -6.48 -12.17
N SER A 337 -25.01 -6.20 -13.23
CA SER A 337 -25.45 -4.84 -13.59
C SER A 337 -26.88 -4.51 -13.15
N GLU A 338 -27.61 -5.46 -12.57
CA GLU A 338 -29.04 -5.33 -12.28
C GLU A 338 -29.29 -5.08 -10.79
N THR A 339 -30.19 -4.15 -10.49
CA THR A 339 -30.65 -3.91 -9.11
C THR A 339 -31.75 -4.90 -8.76
N VAL A 340 -31.41 -5.89 -7.93
CA VAL A 340 -32.31 -6.98 -7.53
C VAL A 340 -33.11 -6.66 -6.28
N GLY A 341 -32.73 -5.61 -5.54
CA GLY A 341 -33.42 -5.23 -4.31
C GLY A 341 -32.96 -3.89 -3.74
N LEU A 342 -33.59 -3.51 -2.64
CA LEU A 342 -33.21 -2.35 -1.84
C LEU A 342 -33.29 -2.73 -0.35
N THR A 343 -32.30 -2.31 0.42
CA THR A 343 -32.36 -2.33 1.88
C THR A 343 -32.55 -0.90 2.39
N LEU A 344 -33.70 -0.63 3.02
CA LEU A 344 -34.01 0.67 3.61
C LEU A 344 -33.84 0.57 5.13
N LEU A 345 -32.90 1.33 5.69
CA LEU A 345 -32.67 1.43 7.13
C LEU A 345 -33.36 2.68 7.68
N HIS A 346 -34.08 2.55 8.79
CA HIS A 346 -34.51 3.66 9.62
C HIS A 346 -33.38 3.98 10.59
N VAL A 347 -32.87 5.22 10.57
CA VAL A 347 -31.69 5.62 11.34
C VAL A 347 -31.98 6.83 12.20
N ALA A 348 -31.37 6.87 13.38
CA ALA A 348 -31.23 8.08 14.18
C ALA A 348 -29.82 8.64 13.91
N PHE A 349 -29.75 9.91 13.49
CA PHE A 349 -28.48 10.63 13.38
C PHE A 349 -28.14 11.26 14.73
N HIS A 350 -26.85 11.45 14.99
CA HIS A 350 -26.43 12.40 16.03
C HIS A 350 -27.02 13.78 15.74
N GLU A 351 -27.30 14.58 16.78
CA GLU A 351 -27.74 15.96 16.58
C GLU A 351 -26.63 16.77 15.91
N THR A 352 -25.43 16.78 16.50
CA THR A 352 -24.21 17.31 15.90
C THR A 352 -23.05 16.32 16.08
N VAL A 353 -22.00 16.49 15.29
CA VAL A 353 -20.75 15.72 15.39
C VAL A 353 -19.56 16.68 15.34
N SER A 354 -18.34 16.24 15.65
CA SER A 354 -17.17 17.12 15.52
C SER A 354 -17.00 17.61 14.08
N ALA A 355 -16.47 18.82 13.87
CA ALA A 355 -16.23 19.36 12.52
C ALA A 355 -15.40 18.40 11.65
N SER A 356 -14.40 17.74 12.25
CA SER A 356 -13.58 16.73 11.58
C SER A 356 -14.40 15.51 11.13
N THR A 357 -15.32 15.03 11.97
CA THR A 357 -16.22 13.91 11.65
C THR A 357 -17.22 14.31 10.57
N ALA A 358 -17.84 15.49 10.68
CA ALA A 358 -18.78 16.01 9.68
C ALA A 358 -18.11 16.14 8.31
N ARG A 359 -16.88 16.67 8.27
CA ARG A 359 -16.08 16.73 7.03
C ARG A 359 -15.88 15.35 6.42
N GLN A 360 -15.42 14.37 7.19
CA GLN A 360 -15.17 13.01 6.70
C GLN A 360 -16.45 12.37 6.15
N VAL A 361 -17.56 12.50 6.86
CA VAL A 361 -18.88 12.00 6.44
C VAL A 361 -19.30 12.63 5.11
N LEU A 362 -19.20 13.96 4.99
CA LEU A 362 -19.62 14.70 3.79
C LEU A 362 -18.69 14.49 2.59
N GLN A 363 -17.41 14.23 2.81
CA GLN A 363 -16.47 13.85 1.74
C GLN A 363 -16.79 12.44 1.21
N GLY A 364 -17.11 11.52 2.11
CA GLY A 364 -17.43 10.13 1.74
C GLY A 364 -18.82 9.92 1.16
N TYR A 365 -19.75 10.87 1.36
CA TYR A 365 -21.11 10.81 0.82
C TYR A 365 -21.36 11.90 -0.22
N ASP A 366 -21.55 11.50 -1.49
CA ASP A 366 -22.00 12.37 -2.60
C ASP A 366 -21.12 13.63 -2.81
N ARG A 367 -19.82 13.56 -2.43
CA ARG A 367 -18.87 14.70 -2.46
C ARG A 367 -19.48 16.00 -1.94
N ARG A 368 -20.31 15.90 -0.88
CA ARG A 368 -21.08 17.04 -0.39
C ARG A 368 -20.20 18.10 0.23
N TYR A 369 -19.09 17.71 0.84
CA TYR A 369 -18.13 18.66 1.42
C TYR A 369 -17.59 19.60 0.35
N ASP A 370 -17.04 19.06 -0.74
CA ASP A 370 -16.44 19.87 -1.81
C ASP A 370 -17.47 20.84 -2.41
N ARG A 371 -18.67 20.34 -2.72
CA ARG A 371 -19.75 21.19 -3.23
C ARG A 371 -20.19 22.26 -2.23
N LEU A 372 -20.24 21.95 -0.93
CA LEU A 372 -20.59 22.92 0.10
C LEU A 372 -19.51 24.02 0.21
N VAL A 373 -18.23 23.64 0.15
CA VAL A 373 -17.11 24.59 0.12
C VAL A 373 -17.22 25.50 -1.09
N ASP A 374 -17.46 24.95 -2.28
CA ASP A 374 -17.62 25.75 -3.51
C ASP A 374 -18.77 26.76 -3.37
N TRP A 375 -19.95 26.31 -2.92
CA TRP A 375 -21.13 27.18 -2.74
C TRP A 375 -20.91 28.30 -1.71
N VAL A 376 -20.22 28.00 -0.61
CA VAL A 376 -19.98 28.98 0.46
C VAL A 376 -18.87 29.93 0.07
N THR A 377 -17.79 29.45 -0.57
CA THR A 377 -16.69 30.33 -0.99
C THR A 377 -17.12 31.27 -2.11
N GLU A 378 -18.06 30.86 -2.98
CA GLU A 378 -18.67 31.73 -3.98
C GLU A 378 -19.43 32.91 -3.36
N THR A 379 -20.08 32.72 -2.21
CA THR A 379 -20.95 33.76 -1.59
C THR A 379 -20.29 34.52 -0.45
N GLU A 380 -19.53 33.85 0.42
CA GLU A 380 -18.94 34.41 1.65
C GLU A 380 -17.41 34.62 1.55
N GLY A 381 -16.75 34.17 0.47
CA GLY A 381 -15.32 34.35 0.21
C GLY A 381 -14.37 33.41 0.99
N ALA A 382 -14.81 32.79 2.09
CA ALA A 382 -14.05 31.80 2.83
C ALA A 382 -14.95 30.75 3.51
N PHE A 383 -14.47 29.50 3.57
CA PHE A 383 -15.19 28.42 4.25
C PHE A 383 -14.74 28.27 5.70
N ARG A 384 -15.65 28.49 6.64
CA ARG A 384 -15.44 28.24 8.08
C ARG A 384 -15.72 26.80 8.44
N GLU A 385 -14.69 25.98 8.55
CA GLU A 385 -14.81 24.54 8.79
C GLU A 385 -15.34 24.19 10.19
N ASP A 386 -15.03 25.03 11.19
CA ASP A 386 -15.51 24.89 12.57
C ASP A 386 -17.04 24.84 12.67
N ARG A 387 -17.75 25.57 11.80
CA ARG A 387 -19.22 25.60 11.75
C ARG A 387 -19.85 24.26 11.40
N LEU A 388 -19.11 23.33 10.79
CA LEU A 388 -19.61 21.97 10.54
C LEU A 388 -20.01 21.25 11.83
N GLY A 389 -19.38 21.59 12.96
CA GLY A 389 -19.73 21.00 14.26
C GLY A 389 -20.94 21.64 14.96
N GLU A 390 -21.44 22.76 14.44
CA GLU A 390 -22.57 23.51 15.00
C GLU A 390 -23.91 23.17 14.32
N VAL A 391 -23.85 22.57 13.13
CA VAL A 391 -25.01 22.29 12.28
C VAL A 391 -25.45 20.84 12.43
N SER A 392 -26.77 20.61 12.32
CA SER A 392 -27.34 19.27 12.29
C SER A 392 -26.73 18.43 11.16
N ILE A 393 -26.10 17.29 11.51
CA ILE A 393 -25.49 16.40 10.50
C ILE A 393 -26.55 15.84 9.55
N ALA A 394 -27.78 15.63 10.05
CA ALA A 394 -28.90 15.20 9.22
C ALA A 394 -29.27 16.26 8.18
N ASP A 395 -29.21 17.54 8.53
CA ASP A 395 -29.51 18.62 7.60
C ASP A 395 -28.38 18.77 6.56
N LEU A 396 -27.11 18.66 6.96
CA LEU A 396 -25.97 18.65 6.02
C LEU A 396 -26.03 17.49 5.01
N LEU A 397 -26.55 16.33 5.43
CA LEU A 397 -26.68 15.15 4.58
C LEU A 397 -27.90 15.20 3.65
N ILE A 398 -29.01 15.84 4.06
CA ILE A 398 -30.32 15.71 3.40
C ILE A 398 -30.72 16.99 2.64
N GLN A 399 -30.51 18.17 3.22
CA GLN A 399 -30.93 19.43 2.59
C GLN A 399 -30.15 19.70 1.31
N PRO A 400 -30.72 20.36 0.29
CA PRO A 400 -29.96 20.83 -0.86
C PRO A 400 -28.70 21.58 -0.43
N VAL A 401 -27.57 21.37 -1.13
CA VAL A 401 -26.29 22.00 -0.77
C VAL A 401 -26.41 23.53 -0.71
N SER A 402 -27.23 24.12 -1.58
CA SER A 402 -27.53 25.55 -1.58
C SER A 402 -28.27 26.03 -0.32
N GLU A 403 -29.15 25.20 0.26
CA GLU A 403 -29.81 25.51 1.54
C GLU A 403 -28.85 25.35 2.72
N SER A 404 -28.04 24.29 2.71
CA SER A 404 -26.99 24.08 3.72
C SER A 404 -25.97 25.23 3.71
N ALA A 405 -25.60 25.74 2.53
CA ALA A 405 -24.69 26.88 2.39
C ALA A 405 -25.24 28.17 3.04
N ASN A 406 -26.56 28.36 3.08
CA ASN A 406 -27.15 29.54 3.74
C ASN A 406 -26.86 29.56 5.24
N LEU A 407 -26.58 28.41 5.86
CA LEU A 407 -26.17 28.33 7.26
C LEU A 407 -24.81 28.97 7.48
N TRP A 408 -23.97 29.13 6.45
CA TRP A 408 -22.66 29.79 6.52
C TRP A 408 -22.72 31.31 6.42
N ARG A 409 -23.87 31.89 6.06
CA ARG A 409 -24.04 33.35 6.00
C ARG A 409 -23.75 33.97 7.36
N ASN A 410 -22.91 35.01 7.36
CA ASN A 410 -22.72 35.82 8.56
C ASN A 410 -24.03 36.58 8.85
N ASN A 411 -24.61 36.42 10.04
CA ASN A 411 -25.73 37.24 10.53
C ASN A 411 -25.31 38.70 10.84
N GLY A 412 -24.42 39.29 10.02
CA GLY A 412 -23.73 40.56 10.27
C GLY A 412 -23.76 41.54 9.09
N ALA A 413 -24.70 41.41 8.15
CA ALA A 413 -24.96 42.45 7.16
C ALA A 413 -26.49 42.57 6.92
N ARG A 414 -27.12 43.46 7.69
CA ARG A 414 -28.34 44.15 7.29
C ARG A 414 -27.98 45.56 6.87
#